data_AF-A0AAW6I5B2-F1
#
_entry.id   AF-A0AAW6I5B2-F1
#
_cell.length_a   1.000
_cell.length_b   1.000
_cell.length_c   1.000
_cell.angle_alpha   90.00
_cell.angle_beta   90.00
_cell.angle_gamma   90.00
#
_symmetry.space_group_name_H-M   'P 1'
#
loop_
_entity.id
_entity.type
_entity.pdbx_description
1 polymer ?
#
loop_
_entity_poly.entity_id
_entity_poly.type
_entity_poly.pdbx_seq_one_letter_code
_entity_poly.pdbx_strand_id
1 'polypeptide(L)'
;MFIADFCCRNKKKGLNMKVITMESSAFRSLTEQIAEIAAHVRAASGDKKAASPDRLLTTREAAHLLNVSTRTLQRMRSEQRI
;
A
#
# COMPACT_ATOMS: atom_id res chain seq x y z
N MET A 1 -16.51 -0.31 32.59
CA MET A 1 -15.92 -1.54 33.17
C MET A 1 -15.07 -2.37 32.18
N PHE A 2 -15.28 -2.28 30.85
CA PHE A 2 -14.62 -3.19 29.87
C PHE A 2 -13.13 -2.98 29.58
N ILE A 3 -12.62 -1.74 29.59
CA ILE A 3 -11.24 -1.45 29.15
C ILE A 3 -10.20 -1.92 30.19
N ALA A 4 -10.50 -1.77 31.48
CA ALA A 4 -9.61 -2.20 32.56
C ALA A 4 -9.35 -3.71 32.53
N ASP A 5 -10.41 -4.52 32.36
CA ASP A 5 -10.30 -5.98 32.24
C ASP A 5 -9.55 -6.43 30.98
N PHE A 6 -9.64 -5.66 29.89
CA PHE A 6 -8.92 -5.94 28.65
C PHE A 6 -7.42 -5.65 28.77
N CYS A 7 -7.05 -4.54 29.42
CA CYS A 7 -5.66 -4.22 29.73
C CYS A 7 -5.02 -5.28 30.64
N CYS A 8 -5.71 -5.69 31.70
CA CYS A 8 -5.23 -6.71 32.64
C CYS A 8 -4.96 -8.05 31.96
N ARG A 9 -5.84 -8.50 31.04
CA ARG A 9 -5.65 -9.74 30.28
C ARG A 9 -4.43 -9.68 29.35
N ASN A 10 -4.22 -8.57 28.67
CA ASN A 10 -3.08 -8.43 27.74
C ASN A 10 -1.74 -8.29 28.47
N LYS A 11 -1.71 -7.63 29.63
CA LYS A 11 -0.50 -7.53 30.46
C LYS A 11 -0.03 -8.90 30.97
N LYS A 12 -0.96 -9.80 31.30
CA LYS A 12 -0.66 -11.20 31.68
C LYS A 12 -0.08 -12.04 30.52
N LYS A 13 -0.30 -11.63 29.26
CA LYS A 13 0.23 -12.30 28.05
C LYS A 13 1.59 -11.75 27.59
N GLY A 14 2.21 -10.82 28.33
CA GLY A 14 3.49 -10.21 27.96
C GLY A 14 3.42 -9.27 26.75
N LEU A 15 2.21 -8.86 26.33
CA LEU A 15 2.02 -7.95 25.21
C LEU A 15 2.12 -6.49 25.70
N ASN A 16 3.07 -5.74 25.15
CA ASN A 16 3.25 -4.31 25.42
C ASN A 16 2.19 -3.48 24.67
N MET A 17 0.94 -3.55 25.12
CA MET A 17 -0.17 -2.82 24.54
C MET A 17 -0.33 -1.44 25.19
N LYS A 18 -0.35 -0.38 24.38
CA LYS A 18 -0.73 0.96 24.81
C LYS A 18 -2.19 1.19 24.46
N VAL A 19 -3.01 1.43 25.47
CA VAL A 19 -4.40 1.83 25.28
C VAL A 19 -4.48 3.35 25.29
N ILE A 20 -5.01 3.91 24.22
CA ILE A 20 -5.24 5.34 24.08
C ILE A 20 -6.75 5.53 23.98
N THR A 21 -7.32 6.31 24.89
CA THR A 21 -8.71 6.71 24.80
C THR A 21 -8.79 7.91 23.87
N MET A 22 -9.68 7.87 22.90
CA MET A 22 -9.95 9.00 22.02
C MET A 22 -11.43 9.30 22.00
N GLU A 23 -11.74 10.56 21.71
CA GLU A 23 -13.12 11.00 21.55
C GLU A 23 -13.73 10.37 20.28
N SER A 24 -15.04 10.10 20.32
CA SER A 24 -15.70 9.35 19.25
C SER A 24 -15.70 10.11 17.93
N SER A 25 -15.80 11.45 17.96
CA SER A 25 -15.72 12.28 16.75
C SER A 25 -14.35 12.16 16.06
N ALA A 26 -13.27 12.15 16.83
CA ALA A 26 -11.91 12.01 16.31
C ALA A 26 -11.69 10.65 15.64
N PHE A 27 -12.25 9.58 16.20
CA PHE A 27 -12.21 8.25 15.58
C PHE A 27 -12.98 8.22 14.25
N ARG A 28 -14.18 8.82 14.21
CA ARG A 28 -15.00 8.90 12.99
C ARG A 28 -14.28 9.68 11.90
N SER A 29 -13.75 10.86 12.23
CA SER A 29 -13.00 11.70 11.28
C SER A 29 -11.77 10.97 10.73
N LEU A 30 -11.00 10.28 11.58
CA LEU A 30 -9.85 9.50 11.14
C LEU A 30 -10.28 8.36 10.19
N THR A 31 -11.35 7.65 10.52
CA THR A 31 -11.87 6.55 9.69
C THR A 31 -12.34 7.06 8.32
N GLU A 32 -12.98 8.24 8.29
CA GLU A 32 -13.43 8.88 7.05
C GLU A 32 -12.25 9.29 6.15
N GLN A 33 -11.21 9.90 6.73
CA GLN A 33 -9.98 10.24 5.99
C GLN A 33 -9.30 8.99 5.41
N ILE A 34 -9.24 7.88 6.16
CA ILE A 34 -8.70 6.61 5.65
C ILE A 34 -9.56 6.10 4.48
N ALA A 35 -10.89 6.18 4.59
CA ALA A 35 -11.79 5.74 3.53
C ALA A 35 -11.63 6.58 2.26
N GLU A 36 -11.46 7.89 2.39
CA GLU A 36 -11.19 8.83 1.29
C GLU A 36 -9.89 8.49 0.57
N ILE A 37 -8.79 8.32 1.32
CA ILE A 37 -7.49 7.91 0.76
C ILE A 37 -7.62 6.57 0.03
N ALA A 38 -8.30 5.60 0.63
CA ALA A 38 -8.48 4.29 0.03
C ALA A 38 -9.30 4.37 -1.27
N ALA A 39 -10.33 5.23 -1.32
CA ALA A 39 -11.10 5.48 -2.53
C ALA A 39 -10.24 6.14 -3.61
N HIS A 40 -9.43 7.14 -3.24
CA HIS A 40 -8.50 7.79 -4.16
C HIS A 40 -7.48 6.81 -4.75
N VAL A 41 -6.85 5.98 -3.92
CA VAL A 41 -5.91 4.95 -4.38
C VAL A 41 -6.59 3.93 -5.31
N ARG A 42 -7.82 3.50 -4.99
CA ARG A 42 -8.58 2.59 -5.87
C ARG A 42 -8.92 3.23 -7.21
N ALA A 43 -9.31 4.50 -7.22
CA ALA A 43 -9.55 5.23 -8.47
C ALA A 43 -8.27 5.35 -9.29
N ALA A 44 -7.16 5.76 -8.67
CA ALA A 44 -5.85 5.89 -9.31
C ALA A 44 -5.24 4.55 -9.77
N SER A 45 -5.67 3.42 -9.19
CA SER A 45 -5.24 2.07 -9.59
C SER A 45 -6.21 1.37 -10.54
N GLY A 46 -7.48 1.80 -10.62
CA GLY A 46 -8.47 1.27 -11.56
C GLY A 46 -8.09 1.48 -13.02
N ASP A 47 -7.34 2.53 -13.34
CA ASP A 47 -6.80 2.78 -14.69
C ASP A 47 -5.58 1.91 -15.03
N LYS A 48 -5.01 1.19 -14.05
CA LYS A 48 -3.96 0.19 -14.28
C LYS A 48 -4.55 -1.20 -14.50
N LYS A 49 -5.79 -1.27 -14.99
CA LYS A 49 -6.45 -2.52 -15.37
C LYS A 49 -5.51 -3.29 -16.29
N ALA A 50 -5.02 -4.40 -15.77
CA ALA A 50 -4.03 -5.31 -16.31
C ALA A 50 -3.79 -5.12 -17.81
N ALA A 51 -2.63 -4.57 -18.16
CA ALA A 51 -2.10 -4.75 -19.51
C ALA A 51 -2.18 -6.25 -19.81
N SER A 52 -2.91 -6.60 -20.87
CA SER A 52 -2.92 -7.97 -21.36
C SER A 52 -1.48 -8.47 -21.44
N PRO A 53 -1.18 -9.72 -21.05
CA PRO A 53 0.19 -10.24 -21.08
C PRO A 53 0.80 -10.19 -22.49
N ASP A 54 -0.05 -10.08 -23.52
CA ASP A 54 0.32 -9.98 -24.94
C ASP A 54 0.42 -8.54 -25.47
N ARG A 55 0.28 -7.51 -24.62
CA ARG A 55 0.47 -6.12 -25.05
C ARG A 55 1.94 -5.88 -25.31
N LEU A 56 2.29 -5.62 -26.58
CA LEU A 56 3.61 -5.11 -26.95
C LEU A 56 3.87 -3.78 -26.23
N LEU A 57 4.97 -3.72 -25.49
CA LEU A 57 5.42 -2.52 -24.77
C LEU A 57 6.48 -1.78 -25.61
N THR A 58 6.34 -0.47 -25.70
CA THR A 58 7.42 0.38 -26.21
C THR A 58 8.62 0.37 -25.24
N THR A 59 9.82 0.66 -25.75
CA THR A 59 11.05 0.73 -24.93
C THR A 59 10.91 1.66 -23.72
N ARG A 60 10.16 2.77 -23.86
CA ARG A 60 9.93 3.74 -22.79
C ARG A 60 8.96 3.21 -21.73
N GLU A 61 7.89 2.54 -22.14
CA GLU A 61 6.94 1.92 -21.20
C GLU A 61 7.60 0.79 -20.41
N ALA A 62 8.38 -0.07 -21.07
CA ALA A 62 9.14 -1.13 -20.41
C ALA A 62 10.14 -0.58 -19.39
N ALA A 63 10.87 0.49 -19.74
CA ALA A 63 11.79 1.17 -18.83
C ALA A 63 11.05 1.76 -17.61
N HIS A 64 9.88 2.36 -17.82
CA HIS A 64 9.07 2.92 -16.74
C HIS A 64 8.51 1.83 -15.81
N LEU A 65 8.04 0.70 -16.35
CA LEU A 65 7.51 -0.41 -15.56
C LEU A 65 8.60 -1.06 -14.68
N LEU A 66 9.80 -1.19 -15.21
CA LEU A 66 10.97 -1.69 -14.48
C LEU A 66 11.64 -0.62 -13.61
N ASN A 67 11.14 0.62 -13.65
CA ASN A 67 11.68 1.77 -12.93
C ASN A 67 13.19 2.00 -13.16
N VAL A 68 13.61 1.88 -14.43
CA VAL A 68 15.01 2.06 -14.86
C VAL A 68 15.10 3.05 -16.03
N SER A 69 16.30 3.56 -16.30
CA SER A 69 16.55 4.36 -17.49
C SER A 69 16.48 3.50 -18.77
N THR A 70 16.18 4.12 -19.91
CA THR A 70 16.21 3.44 -21.23
C THR A 70 17.58 2.84 -21.54
N ARG A 71 18.66 3.51 -21.12
CA ARG A 71 20.05 3.02 -21.24
C ARG A 71 20.28 1.77 -20.39
N THR A 72 19.76 1.74 -19.17
CA THR A 72 19.83 0.57 -18.28
C THR A 72 19.04 -0.60 -18.85
N LEU A 73 17.83 -0.34 -19.37
CA LEU A 73 17.02 -1.36 -20.05
C LEU A 73 17.75 -1.98 -21.24
N GLN A 74 18.40 -1.15 -22.07
CA GLN A 74 19.22 -1.62 -23.19
C GLN A 74 20.34 -2.54 -22.72
N ARG A 75 21.05 -2.19 -21.65
CA ARG A 75 22.09 -3.05 -21.06
C ARG A 75 21.53 -4.39 -20.59
N MET A 76 20.39 -4.39 -19.90
CA MET A 76 19.77 -5.63 -19.42
C MET A 76 19.43 -6.59 -20.59
N ARG A 77 18.98 -6.06 -21.73
CA ARG A 77 18.74 -6.84 -22.97
C ARG A 77 20.05 -7.39 -23.55
N SER A 78 21.10 -6.58 -23.61
CA SER A 78 22.41 -7.00 -24.12
C SER A 78 23.08 -8.05 -23.22
N GLU A 79 22.85 -7.97 -21.91
CA GLU A 79 23.33 -8.92 -20.90
C GLU A 79 22.45 -10.20 -20.85
N GLN A 80 21.43 -10.35 -21.72
CA GLN A 80 20.48 -11.47 -21.75
C GLN A 80 19.78 -11.74 -20.40
N ARG A 81 19.54 -10.68 -19.62
CA ARG A 81 18.85 -10.76 -18.32
C ARG A 81 17.33 -10.70 -18.47
N ILE A 82 16.85 -10.22 -19.62
CA ILE A 82 15.45 -10.10 -20.07
C ILE A 82 15.37 -10.25 -21.58
#